data_AF-A0A9W6CFT4-F1
#
_entry.id   AF-A0A9W6CFT4-F1
#
_cell.length_a   1.000
_cell.length_b   1.000
_cell.length_c   1.000
_cell.angle_alpha   90.00
_cell.angle_beta   90.00
_cell.angle_gamma   90.00
#
_symmetry.space_group_name_H-M   'P 1'
#
loop_
_entity.id
_entity.type
_entity.pdbx_description
1 polymer ?
#
loop_
_entity_poly.entity_id
_entity_poly.type
_entity_poly.pdbx_seq_one_letter_code
_entity_poly.pdbx_strand_id
1 'polypeptide(L)' 'MVLEEMLRDERSRGRVEGKAEFVLKVLSAYGKVPESLNERITKETNSGMLDQWFQIALECGSVEEFEQKIKE' A
#
# COMPACT_ATOMS: atom_id res chain seq x y z
N MET A 1 31.52 7.63 3.10
CA MET A 1 30.28 7.87 2.35
C MET A 1 29.09 7.22 3.07
N VAL A 2 28.81 7.62 4.32
CA VAL A 2 27.71 7.00 5.10
C VAL A 2 26.40 7.78 4.94
N LEU A 3 26.48 9.10 4.73
CA LEU A 3 25.31 9.99 4.66
C LEU A 3 24.47 9.79 3.39
N GLU A 4 25.09 9.57 2.23
CA GLU A 4 24.37 9.37 0.96
C GLU A 4 23.61 8.04 0.91
N GLU A 5 24.16 6.96 1.50
CA GLU A 5 23.48 5.68 1.61
C GLU A 5 22.28 5.79 2.58
N MET A 6 22.46 6.43 3.73
CA MET A 6 21.37 6.68 4.69
C MET A 6 20.22 7.50 4.08
N LEU A 7 20.52 8.55 3.31
CA LEU A 7 19.51 9.38 2.64
C LEU A 7 18.78 8.63 1.51
N ARG A 8 19.45 7.68 0.84
CA ARG A 8 18.79 6.79 -0.14
C ARG A 8 17.82 5.83 0.53
N ASP A 9 18.20 5.28 1.68
CA ASP A 9 17.35 4.40 2.46
C ASP A 9 16.12 5.12 3.01
N GLU A 10 16.28 6.32 3.58
CA GLU A 10 15.16 7.13 4.07
C GLU A 10 14.16 7.49 2.97
N ARG A 11 14.64 7.91 1.79
CA ARG A 11 13.75 8.19 0.65
C ARG A 11 13.03 6.95 0.14
N SER A 12 13.66 5.79 0.24
CA SER A 12 13.05 4.52 -0.19
C SER A 12 11.96 4.09 0.79
N ARG A 13 12.20 4.22 2.10
CA ARG A 13 11.22 3.95 3.15
C ARG A 13 10.03 4.90 3.07
N GLY A 14 10.27 6.21 2.96
CA GLY A 14 9.19 7.18 2.82
C GLY A 14 8.34 6.98 1.54
N ARG A 15 8.94 6.43 0.47
CA ARG A 15 8.20 6.09 -0.75
C ARG A 15 7.31 4.86 -0.55
N VAL A 16 7.76 3.86 0.21
CA VAL A 16 6.97 2.66 0.54
C VAL A 16 5.80 3.04 1.45
N GLU A 17 6.06 3.76 2.54
CA GLU A 17 5.02 4.22 3.46
C GLU A 17 3.97 5.08 2.75
N GLY A 18 4.42 6.04 1.93
CA GLY A 18 3.51 6.89 1.15
C GLY A 18 2.65 6.11 0.16
N LYS A 19 3.14 4.99 -0.41
CA LYS A 19 2.33 4.12 -1.27
C LYS A 19 1.27 3.35 -0.49
N ALA A 20 1.64 2.81 0.67
CA ALA A 20 0.70 2.10 1.54
C ALA A 20 -0.46 3.02 1.96
N GLU A 21 -0.15 4.26 2.37
CA GLU A 21 -1.17 5.27 2.65
C GLU A 21 -2.05 5.58 1.44
N PHE A 22 -1.48 5.63 0.23
CA PHE A 22 -2.23 5.92 -0.98
C PHE A 22 -3.23 4.82 -1.34
N VAL A 23 -2.83 3.55 -1.21
CA VAL A 23 -3.73 2.39 -1.37
C VAL A 23 -4.88 2.48 -0.36
N LEU A 24 -4.58 2.72 0.90
CA LEU A 24 -5.60 2.85 1.95
C LEU A 24 -6.56 4.01 1.70
N LYS A 25 -6.05 5.14 1.20
CA LYS A 25 -6.87 6.30 0.87
C LYS A 25 -7.85 6.00 -0.26
N VAL A 26 -7.41 5.27 -1.29
CA VAL A 26 -8.27 4.81 -2.38
C VAL A 26 -9.34 3.84 -1.84
N LEU A 27 -8.94 2.83 -1.07
CA LEU A 27 -9.88 1.89 -0.45
C LEU A 27 -10.89 2.58 0.47
N SER A 28 -10.44 3.59 1.22
CA SER A 28 -11.31 4.41 2.07
C SER A 28 -12.33 5.25 1.29
N ALA A 29 -12.08 5.54 0.01
CA ALA A 29 -13.03 6.21 -0.86
C ALA A 29 -14.14 5.25 -1.35
N TYR A 30 -13.81 3.96 -1.49
CA TYR A 30 -14.78 2.92 -1.85
C TYR A 30 -15.62 2.43 -0.67
N GLY A 31 -15.09 2.50 0.56
CA GLY A 31 -15.83 2.08 1.74
C GLY A 31 -14.97 1.97 3.00
N LYS A 32 -15.49 1.27 4.01
CA LYS A 32 -14.75 1.05 5.25
C LYS A 32 -13.69 -0.03 5.04
N VAL A 33 -12.42 0.33 5.13
CA VAL A 33 -11.30 -0.62 5.08
C VAL A 33 -11.26 -1.44 6.38
N PRO A 34 -11.30 -2.78 6.32
CA PRO A 34 -11.18 -3.60 7.51
C PRO A 34 -9.78 -3.44 8.14
N GLU A 35 -9.73 -3.49 9.46
CA GLU A 35 -8.49 -3.24 10.23
C GLU A 35 -7.39 -4.25 9.88
N SER A 36 -7.75 -5.51 9.70
CA SER A 36 -6.83 -6.56 9.24
C SER A 36 -6.15 -6.21 7.91
N LEU A 37 -6.88 -5.56 7.01
CA LEU A 37 -6.37 -5.16 5.71
C LEU A 37 -5.50 -3.91 5.81
N ASN A 38 -5.92 -2.96 6.63
CA ASN A 38 -5.15 -1.77 6.95
C ASN A 38 -3.77 -2.14 7.52
N GLU A 39 -3.74 -3.03 8.51
CA GLU A 39 -2.47 -3.52 9.06
C GLU A 39 -1.61 -4.21 8.00
N ARG A 40 -2.20 -5.06 7.14
CA ARG A 40 -1.46 -5.77 6.09
C ARG A 40 -0.82 -4.79 5.10
N ILE A 41 -1.53 -3.75 4.69
CA ILE A 41 -1.03 -2.72 3.78
C ILE A 41 0.06 -1.88 4.43
N THR A 42 -0.14 -1.47 5.68
CA THR A 42 0.82 -0.61 6.39
C THR A 42 2.11 -1.37 6.78
N LYS A 43 2.02 -2.68 7.04
CA LYS A 43 3.17 -3.56 7.32
C LYS A 43 3.93 -3.97 6.05
N GLU A 44 3.37 -3.77 4.87
CA GLU A 44 4.01 -4.18 3.62
C GLU A 44 5.17 -3.24 3.27
N THR A 45 6.38 -3.79 3.29
CA THR A 45 7.60 -3.06 2.95
C THR A 45 7.97 -3.17 1.47
N ASN A 46 7.29 -4.05 0.71
CA ASN A 46 7.57 -4.24 -0.70
C ASN A 46 6.84 -3.19 -1.56
N SER A 47 7.61 -2.21 -2.04
CA SER A 47 7.08 -1.15 -2.94
C SER A 47 6.41 -1.67 -4.21
N GLY A 48 6.77 -2.86 -4.71
CA GLY A 48 6.17 -3.48 -5.89
C GLY A 48 4.82 -4.12 -5.59
N MET A 49 4.69 -4.79 -4.43
CA MET A 49 3.39 -5.30 -3.95
C MET A 49 2.41 -4.15 -3.75
N LEU A 50 2.85 -3.05 -3.14
CA LEU A 50 2.01 -1.87 -2.95
C LEU A 50 1.57 -1.24 -4.27
N ASP A 51 2.42 -1.22 -5.31
CA ASP A 51 1.99 -0.76 -6.65
C ASP A 51 0.95 -1.69 -7.27
N GLN A 52 1.12 -3.01 -7.14
CA GLN A 52 0.14 -3.98 -7.62
C GLN A 52 -1.18 -3.82 -6.88
N TRP A 53 -1.15 -3.70 -5.55
CA TRP A 53 -2.34 -3.42 -4.75
C TRP A 53 -2.97 -2.08 -5.10
N PHE A 54 -2.18 -1.07 -5.44
CA PHE A 54 -2.72 0.20 -5.92
C PHE A 54 -3.46 0.04 -7.25
N GLN A 55 -2.88 -0.69 -8.21
CA GLN A 55 -3.57 -0.99 -9.47
C GLN A 55 -4.83 -1.82 -9.25
N ILE A 56 -4.75 -2.86 -8.41
CA ILE A 56 -5.90 -3.68 -8.05
C ILE A 56 -6.97 -2.78 -7.42
N ALA A 57 -6.63 -1.92 -6.47
CA ALA A 57 -7.58 -1.02 -5.82
C ALA A 57 -8.25 -0.05 -6.81
N LEU A 58 -7.58 0.35 -7.90
CA LEU A 58 -8.19 1.14 -8.97
C LEU A 58 -9.09 0.32 -9.90
N GLU A 59 -8.76 -0.95 -10.14
CA GLU A 59 -9.59 -1.88 -10.90
C GLU A 59 -10.82 -2.36 -10.12
N CYS A 60 -10.69 -2.47 -8.79
CA CYS A 60 -11.76 -2.85 -7.89
C CYS A 60 -12.66 -1.64 -7.64
N GLY A 61 -13.98 -1.82 -7.74
CA GLY A 61 -14.95 -0.78 -7.40
C GLY A 61 -15.32 -0.77 -5.91
N SER A 62 -14.79 -1.70 -5.12
CA SER A 62 -15.12 -1.89 -3.71
C SER A 62 -13.96 -2.48 -2.90
N VAL A 63 -14.00 -2.28 -1.59
CA VAL A 63 -13.04 -2.87 -0.64
C VAL A 63 -13.14 -4.40 -0.62
N GLU A 64 -14.34 -4.95 -0.82
CA GLU A 64 -14.59 -6.40 -0.81
C GLU A 64 -13.96 -7.09 -2.04
N GLU A 65 -14.14 -6.52 -3.24
CA GLU A 65 -13.48 -7.00 -4.46
C GLU A 65 -11.95 -6.94 -4.33
N PHE A 66 -11.44 -5.86 -3.76
CA PHE A 66 -10.01 -5.73 -3.49
C PHE A 66 -9.53 -6.84 -2.56
N GLU A 67 -10.22 -7.09 -1.44
CA GLU A 67 -9.87 -8.13 -0.48
C GLU A 67 -9.88 -9.54 -1.11
N GLN A 68 -10.81 -9.81 -2.03
CA GLN A 68 -10.82 -11.07 -2.77
C GLN A 68 -9.60 -11.20 -3.68
N LYS A 69 -9.26 -10.16 -4.46
CA LYS A 69 -8.12 -10.19 -5.39
C LYS A 69 -6.76 -10.33 -4.70
N ILE A 70 -6.60 -9.88 -3.46
CA ILE A 70 -5.33 -10.04 -2.70
C ILE A 70 -5.25 -11.33 -1.87
N LYS A 71 -6.36 -12.08 -1.79
CA LYS A 71 -6.43 -13.41 -1.17
C LYS A 71 -6.21 -14.54 -2.18
N GLU A 72 -6.43 -14.26 -3.46
CA GLU A 72 -6.08 -15.15 -4.59
C GLU A 72 -4.57 -15.15 -4.84
#